data_AF-A0A961L9Z8-F1
#
_entry.id   AF-A0A961L9Z8-F1
#
_cell.length_a   1.000
_cell.length_b   1.000
_cell.length_c   1.000
_cell.angle_alpha   90.00
_cell.angle_beta   90.00
_cell.angle_gamma   90.00
#
_symmetry.space_group_name_H-M   'P 1'
#
loop_
_entity.id
_entity.type
_entity.pdbx_description
1 polymer ?
#
loop_
_entity_poly.entity_id
_entity_poly.type
_entity_poly.pdbx_seq_one_letter_code
_entity_poly.pdbx_strand_id
1 'polypeptide(L)' 'DAPRGFSSRLGLPLFETGGVQYLQRMTFILHDGVIAAMRFPVPEPERDAQEVLALVQPR' A
#
# COMPACT_ATOMS: atom_id res chain seq x y z
N ASP A 1 5.88 9.61 -0.11
CA ASP A 1 6.82 9.34 -1.21
C ASP A 1 6.94 10.57 -2.12
N ALA A 2 7.61 11.61 -1.66
CA ALA A 2 8.03 12.73 -2.50
C ALA A 2 9.55 12.56 -2.69
N PRO A 3 10.08 12.45 -3.93
CA PRO A 3 9.51 12.76 -5.25
C PRO A 3 8.99 11.55 -6.07
N ARG A 4 8.07 10.73 -5.55
CA ARG A 4 7.57 9.48 -6.19
C ARG A 4 8.65 8.41 -6.46
N GLY A 5 9.79 8.47 -5.78
CA GLY A 5 10.92 7.57 -6.04
C GLY A 5 10.61 6.11 -5.67
N PHE A 6 9.74 5.87 -4.71
CA PHE A 6 9.32 4.52 -4.34
C PHE A 6 8.20 4.01 -5.26
N SER A 7 7.13 4.79 -5.39
CA SER A 7 5.94 4.44 -6.16
C SER A 7 6.22 4.25 -7.65
N SER A 8 7.02 5.12 -8.26
CA SER A 8 7.37 5.00 -9.68
C SER A 8 8.21 3.75 -9.95
N ARG A 9 9.19 3.45 -9.10
CA ARG A 9 10.07 2.28 -9.25
C ARG A 9 9.32 0.96 -9.11
N LEU A 10 8.29 0.93 -8.27
CA LEU A 10 7.45 -0.25 -8.07
C LEU A 10 6.22 -0.29 -8.99
N GLY A 11 6.02 0.72 -9.85
CA GLY A 11 4.85 0.80 -10.74
C GLY A 11 3.52 0.81 -9.99
N LEU A 12 3.47 1.49 -8.83
CA LEU A 12 2.29 1.45 -7.96
C LEU A 12 1.08 2.14 -8.59
N PRO A 13 -0.14 1.62 -8.35
CA PRO A 13 -1.36 2.21 -8.89
C PRO A 13 -1.55 3.69 -8.49
N LEU A 14 -1.79 4.53 -9.49
CA LEU A 14 -2.07 5.95 -9.34
C LEU A 14 -3.48 6.29 -9.83
N PHE A 15 -4.04 7.36 -9.31
CA PHE A 15 -5.22 8.02 -9.87
C PHE A 15 -4.99 9.53 -9.96
N GLU A 16 -5.69 10.18 -10.87
CA GLU A 16 -5.58 11.63 -11.08
C GLU A 16 -6.87 12.34 -10.69
N THR A 17 -6.75 13.43 -9.94
CA THR A 17 -7.86 14.36 -9.68
C THR A 17 -7.32 15.75 -9.42
N GLY A 18 -8.01 16.79 -9.92
CA GLY A 18 -7.55 18.18 -9.80
C GLY A 18 -6.16 18.45 -10.41
N GLY A 19 -5.75 17.68 -11.43
CA GLY A 19 -4.42 17.77 -12.06
C GLY A 19 -3.27 17.24 -11.20
N VAL A 20 -3.56 16.54 -10.10
CA VAL A 20 -2.57 15.93 -9.21
C VAL A 20 -2.71 14.42 -9.25
N GLN A 21 -1.57 13.73 -9.34
CA GLN A 21 -1.50 12.27 -9.26
C GLN A 21 -1.32 11.82 -7.81
N TYR A 22 -2.16 10.89 -7.38
CA TYR A 22 -2.18 10.32 -6.04
C TYR A 22 -2.00 8.80 -6.12
N LEU A 23 -1.45 8.21 -5.05
CA LEU A 23 -1.45 6.77 -4.88
C LEU A 23 -2.86 6.28 -4.56
N GLN A 24 -3.29 5.20 -5.22
CA GLN A 24 -4.48 4.49 -4.78
C GLN A 24 -4.21 3.78 -3.44
N ARG A 25 -5.26 3.57 -2.64
CA ARG A 25 -5.10 2.98 -1.32
C ARG A 25 -4.64 1.52 -1.42
N MET A 26 -3.55 1.21 -0.72
CA MET A 26 -2.95 -0.11 -0.62
C MET A 26 -2.24 -0.26 0.73
N THR A 27 -1.98 -1.50 1.14
CA THR A 27 -1.18 -1.81 2.32
C THR A 27 -0.10 -2.84 2.00
N PHE A 28 1.13 -2.57 2.46
CA PHE A 28 2.25 -3.50 2.36
C PHE A 28 2.52 -4.16 3.70
N ILE A 29 2.86 -5.44 3.66
CA ILE A 29 3.46 -6.16 4.79
C ILE A 29 4.92 -6.40 4.42
N LEU A 30 5.85 -5.87 5.23
CA LEU A 30 7.28 -5.98 5.01
C LEU A 30 7.94 -6.84 6.10
N HIS A 31 8.94 -7.61 5.72
CA HIS A 31 9.83 -8.35 6.63
C HIS A 31 11.26 -8.22 6.12
N ASP A 32 12.15 -7.66 6.93
CA ASP A 32 13.57 -7.44 6.61
C ASP A 32 13.82 -6.77 5.25
N GLY A 33 13.04 -5.71 4.96
CA GLY A 33 13.13 -4.95 3.72
C GLY A 33 12.53 -5.63 2.49
N VAL A 34 12.00 -6.85 2.64
CA VAL A 34 11.28 -7.58 1.59
C VAL A 34 9.78 -7.35 1.74
N ILE A 35 9.10 -7.04 0.64
CA ILE A 35 7.63 -7.02 0.59
C ILE A 35 7.14 -8.48 0.64
N ALA A 36 6.61 -8.89 1.78
CA ALA A 36 6.09 -10.23 2.01
C ALA A 36 4.65 -10.38 1.46
N ALA A 37 3.86 -9.31 1.50
CA ALA A 37 2.53 -9.26 0.89
C ALA A 37 2.13 -7.81 0.55
N MET A 38 1.18 -7.68 -0.38
CA MET A 38 0.52 -6.43 -0.73
C MET A 38 -0.99 -6.67 -0.75
N ARG A 39 -1.75 -5.71 -0.21
CA ARG A 39 -3.21 -5.64 -0.32
C ARG A 39 -3.59 -4.49 -1.21
N PHE A 40 -4.17 -4.81 -2.36
CA PHE A 40 -4.73 -3.87 -3.32
C PHE A 40 -5.73 -4.61 -4.24
N PRO A 41 -6.91 -4.05 -4.52
CA PRO A 41 -7.48 -2.85 -3.91
C PRO A 41 -7.84 -3.07 -2.44
N VAL A 42 -8.02 -1.98 -1.69
CA VAL A 42 -8.54 -2.03 -0.31
C VAL A 42 -10.00 -1.56 -0.34
N PRO A 43 -10.99 -2.50 -0.35
CA PRO A 43 -12.39 -2.16 -0.55
C PRO A 43 -13.04 -1.52 0.68
N GLU A 44 -12.62 -1.90 1.90
CA GLU A 44 -13.10 -1.35 3.17
C GLU A 44 -11.91 -0.73 3.95
N PRO A 45 -11.48 0.50 3.61
CA PRO A 45 -10.29 1.15 4.20
C PRO A 45 -10.27 1.22 5.72
N GLU A 46 -11.43 1.29 6.36
CA GLU A 46 -11.63 1.35 7.81
C GLU A 46 -11.37 0.02 8.51
N ARG A 47 -11.50 -1.11 7.80
CA ARG A 47 -11.24 -2.46 8.34
C ARG A 47 -9.84 -2.98 8.03
N ASP A 48 -9.19 -2.42 7.01
CA ASP A 48 -7.92 -2.94 6.49
C ASP A 48 -6.82 -3.09 7.55
N ALA A 49 -6.72 -2.15 8.49
CA ALA A 49 -5.76 -2.23 9.58
C ALA A 49 -6.00 -3.46 10.49
N GLN A 50 -7.25 -3.72 10.86
CA GLN A 50 -7.62 -4.88 11.68
C GLN A 50 -7.37 -6.18 10.93
N GLU A 51 -7.72 -6.24 9.64
CA GLU A 51 -7.48 -7.41 8.80
C GLU A 51 -5.99 -7.70 8.63
N VAL A 52 -5.16 -6.68 8.45
CA VAL A 52 -3.70 -6.84 8.37
C VAL A 52 -3.14 -7.39 9.68
N LEU A 53 -3.57 -6.87 10.83
CA LEU A 53 -3.13 -7.38 12.14
C LEU A 53 -3.47 -8.85 12.34
N ALA A 54 -4.60 -9.34 11.80
CA ALA A 54 -4.94 -10.75 11.83
C ALA A 54 -4.00 -11.63 10.95
N LEU A 55 -3.37 -11.05 9.93
CA LEU A 55 -2.43 -11.72 9.02
C LEU A 55 -0.99 -11.71 9.53
N VAL A 56 -0.59 -10.67 10.28
CA VAL A 56 0.76 -10.58 10.88
C VAL A 56 0.73 -11.10 12.31
N GLN A 57 0.97 -12.40 12.47
CA GLN A 57 1.28 -12.94 13.80
C GLN A 57 2.71 -12.51 14.20
N PRO A 58 2.96 -12.21 15.48
CA PRO A 58 4.31 -12.12 16.01
C PRO A 58 5.02 -13.44 15.72
N ARG A 59 6.17 -13.37 15.06
CA ARG A 59 6.99 -14.54 14.77
C ARG A 59 7.95 -14.82 15.93
#